data_AF-A0A7Y6D691-F1
#
_entry.id   AF-A0A7Y6D691-F1
#
_cell.length_a   1.000
_cell.length_b   1.000
_cell.length_c   1.000
_cell.angle_alpha   90.00
_cell.angle_beta   90.00
_cell.angle_gamma   90.00
#
_symmetry.space_group_name_H-M   'P 1'
#
loop_
_entity.id
_entity.type
_entity.pdbx_description
1 polymer ?
#
loop_
_entity_poly.entity_id
_entity_poly.type
_entity_poly.pdbx_seq_one_letter_code
_entity_poly.pdbx_strand_id
1 'polypeptide(L)'
;MNFTWRRKTAEAANEPSTPAPVLASSIDESQVAIRKAEQRDRDFFRGLAQHLLTCGNSLSPVSDSFSMLNQRLKLNHQRAETVARAAIDNREQVTHLQEQSRVMAAGLDALEGVITHLVSRASEIDRIVDLISDIARKTNLLALNAAIEAARAGDTGRGFAVVAGEVRLLAEKTAEATREIVKETSAIQQEISEAKQAISRQNQVSSAFGAVIDRTAEAMAGMYGEAQQMQRDIDQSHLLSNVELANLQELTLKVAVYDRLLNPKPHSPLTLPDETQCLFGQWYYGEENQTQQRDADFRRMEEPHRRVHSSGQAALEAHARGELEEALRQVGQMEEANAAVMRTVKGLLHSRLA
;
A
#
# COMPACT_ATOMS: atom_id res chain seq x y z
N MET A 1 -52.36 -105.02 -14.64
CA MET A 1 -53.39 -105.23 -13.59
C MET A 1 -54.47 -104.18 -13.77
N ASN A 2 -55.70 -104.63 -14.02
CA ASN A 2 -56.92 -103.82 -14.00
C ASN A 2 -57.07 -103.13 -12.64
N PHE A 3 -57.55 -101.88 -12.60
CA PHE A 3 -58.81 -101.55 -11.91
C PHE A 3 -59.32 -100.15 -12.31
N THR A 4 -60.64 -100.08 -12.38
CA THR A 4 -61.51 -99.13 -13.07
C THR A 4 -61.92 -97.92 -12.23
N TRP A 5 -62.01 -96.78 -12.90
CA TRP A 5 -62.91 -95.62 -12.76
C TRP A 5 -63.85 -95.49 -11.53
N ARG A 6 -63.75 -94.33 -10.86
CA ARG A 6 -64.93 -93.59 -10.34
C ARG A 6 -64.84 -92.10 -10.68
N ARG A 7 -65.80 -91.65 -11.49
CA ARG A 7 -66.20 -90.26 -11.71
C ARG A 7 -66.89 -89.73 -10.44
N LYS A 8 -66.46 -88.58 -9.91
CA LYS A 8 -67.20 -87.71 -8.97
C LYS A 8 -67.10 -86.29 -9.54
N THR A 9 -68.13 -85.86 -10.26
CA THR A 9 -69.09 -84.81 -9.84
C THR A 9 -68.44 -83.45 -9.64
N ALA A 10 -68.73 -82.54 -10.59
CA ALA A 10 -68.42 -81.13 -10.51
C ALA A 10 -69.06 -80.51 -9.26
N GLU A 11 -68.25 -80.10 -8.31
CA GLU A 11 -68.61 -79.06 -7.35
C GLU A 11 -68.10 -77.75 -7.95
N ALA A 12 -69.03 -76.91 -8.40
CA ALA A 12 -68.77 -75.51 -8.62
C ALA A 12 -68.37 -74.91 -7.27
N ALA A 13 -67.07 -74.80 -7.03
CA ALA A 13 -66.54 -74.02 -5.93
C ALA A 13 -66.93 -72.56 -6.19
N ASN A 14 -67.95 -72.13 -5.45
CA ASN A 14 -68.39 -70.76 -5.33
C ASN A 14 -67.18 -69.94 -4.84
N GLU A 15 -66.47 -69.27 -5.74
CA GLU A 15 -65.53 -68.22 -5.35
C GLU A 15 -66.31 -67.23 -4.49
N PRO A 16 -65.87 -66.92 -3.25
CA PRO A 16 -66.48 -65.84 -2.51
C PRO A 16 -66.13 -64.56 -3.27
N SER A 17 -67.09 -64.03 -4.02
CA SER A 17 -67.07 -62.65 -4.47
C SER A 17 -66.74 -61.80 -3.25
N THR A 18 -65.55 -61.20 -3.23
CA THR A 18 -65.21 -60.19 -2.23
C THR A 18 -66.36 -59.19 -2.21
N PRO A 19 -67.00 -58.93 -1.06
CA PRO A 19 -68.08 -57.98 -1.03
C PRO A 19 -67.52 -56.64 -1.51
N ALA A 20 -68.11 -56.07 -2.57
CA ALA A 20 -67.81 -54.73 -3.06
C ALA A 20 -67.55 -53.67 -1.95
N PRO A 21 -68.21 -53.70 -0.76
CA PRO A 21 -67.88 -52.76 0.33
C PRO A 21 -66.49 -52.91 0.97
N VAL A 22 -65.84 -54.08 0.99
CA VAL A 22 -64.52 -54.29 1.63
C VAL A 22 -63.36 -53.78 0.76
N LEU A 23 -63.48 -53.95 -0.56
CA LEU A 23 -62.56 -53.35 -1.53
C LEU A 23 -62.68 -51.82 -1.56
N ALA A 24 -63.90 -51.29 -1.43
CA ALA A 24 -64.15 -49.85 -1.35
C ALA A 24 -63.53 -49.21 -0.10
N SER A 25 -63.62 -49.85 1.08
CA SER A 25 -63.02 -49.31 2.32
C SER A 25 -61.49 -49.35 2.32
N SER A 26 -60.88 -50.39 1.77
CA SER A 26 -59.42 -50.50 1.62
C SER A 26 -58.85 -49.46 0.65
N ILE A 27 -59.58 -49.16 -0.44
CA ILE A 27 -59.22 -48.09 -1.38
C ILE A 27 -59.34 -46.72 -0.69
N ASP A 28 -60.36 -46.49 0.13
CA ASP A 28 -60.54 -45.22 0.86
C ASP A 28 -59.43 -45.01 1.92
N GLU A 29 -59.06 -46.05 2.68
CA GLU A 29 -57.93 -46.01 3.61
C GLU A 29 -56.59 -45.74 2.90
N SER A 30 -56.37 -46.36 1.73
CA SER A 30 -55.18 -46.12 0.91
C SER A 30 -55.14 -44.68 0.36
N GLN A 31 -56.27 -44.15 -0.12
CA GLN A 31 -56.38 -42.76 -0.57
C GLN A 31 -56.15 -41.75 0.56
N VAL A 32 -56.66 -42.02 1.77
CA VAL A 32 -56.40 -41.21 2.96
C VAL A 32 -54.92 -41.25 3.36
N ALA A 33 -54.27 -42.41 3.28
CA ALA A 33 -52.84 -42.55 3.54
C ALA A 33 -51.99 -41.78 2.53
N ILE A 34 -52.32 -41.84 1.23
CA ILE A 34 -51.67 -41.06 0.17
C ILE A 34 -51.83 -39.56 0.42
N ARG A 35 -53.06 -39.07 0.69
CA ARG A 35 -53.30 -37.64 0.98
C ARG A 35 -52.53 -37.15 2.21
N LYS A 36 -52.43 -37.98 3.26
CA LYS A 36 -51.63 -37.66 4.46
C LYS A 36 -50.13 -37.61 4.15
N ALA A 37 -49.62 -38.53 3.33
CA ALA A 37 -48.23 -38.51 2.90
C ALA A 37 -47.92 -37.27 2.06
N GLU A 38 -48.75 -36.95 1.07
CA GLU A 38 -48.62 -35.73 0.26
C GLU A 38 -48.71 -34.45 1.11
N GLN A 39 -49.57 -34.42 2.13
CA GLN A 39 -49.66 -33.29 3.04
C GLN A 39 -48.39 -33.14 3.87
N ARG A 40 -47.83 -34.24 4.38
CA ARG A 40 -46.56 -34.23 5.11
C ARG A 40 -45.42 -33.71 4.25
N ASP A 41 -45.35 -34.12 2.99
CA ASP A 41 -44.33 -33.66 2.05
C ASP A 41 -44.50 -32.17 1.74
N ARG A 42 -45.74 -31.70 1.50
CA ARG A 42 -46.04 -30.27 1.33
C ARG A 42 -45.61 -29.44 2.54
N ASP A 43 -45.92 -29.89 3.75
CA ASP A 43 -45.55 -29.19 4.99
C ASP A 43 -44.02 -29.17 5.19
N PHE A 44 -43.33 -30.27 4.87
CA PHE A 44 -41.87 -30.34 4.90
C PHE A 44 -41.23 -29.35 3.92
N PHE A 45 -41.66 -29.35 2.65
CA PHE A 45 -41.12 -28.43 1.64
C PHE A 45 -41.44 -26.97 1.97
N ARG A 46 -42.62 -26.68 2.56
CA ARG A 46 -42.96 -25.35 3.06
C ARG A 46 -42.03 -24.89 4.18
N GLY A 47 -41.76 -25.76 5.16
CA GLY A 47 -40.81 -25.47 6.23
C GLY A 47 -39.39 -25.23 5.69
N LEU A 48 -38.94 -26.06 4.75
CA LEU A 48 -37.64 -25.91 4.10
C LEU A 48 -37.53 -24.59 3.33
N ALA A 49 -38.57 -24.23 2.57
CA ALA A 49 -38.66 -22.95 1.88
C ALA A 49 -38.55 -21.76 2.85
N GLN A 50 -39.26 -21.81 3.99
CA GLN A 50 -39.20 -20.74 4.99
C GLN A 50 -37.81 -20.62 5.62
N HIS A 51 -37.12 -21.73 5.88
CA HIS A 51 -35.74 -21.70 6.35
C HIS A 51 -34.76 -21.15 5.29
N LEU A 52 -34.95 -21.49 4.01
CA LEU A 52 -34.16 -20.95 2.90
C LEU A 52 -34.33 -19.43 2.77
N LEU A 53 -35.55 -18.92 2.89
CA LEU A 53 -35.83 -17.48 2.88
C LEU A 53 -35.25 -16.76 4.11
N THR A 54 -35.35 -17.39 5.29
CA THR A 54 -34.71 -16.86 6.52
C THR A 54 -33.19 -16.80 6.36
N CYS A 55 -32.58 -17.78 5.69
CA CYS A 55 -31.17 -17.75 5.33
C CYS A 55 -30.86 -16.57 4.38
N GLY A 56 -31.76 -16.26 3.44
CA GLY A 56 -31.66 -15.09 2.57
C GLY A 56 -31.54 -13.75 3.31
N ASN A 57 -32.11 -13.61 4.51
CA ASN A 57 -31.94 -12.40 5.33
C ASN A 57 -30.48 -12.16 5.76
N SER A 58 -29.62 -13.18 5.73
CA SER A 58 -28.18 -13.03 6.01
C SER A 58 -27.41 -12.32 4.90
N LEU A 59 -28.01 -12.12 3.72
CA LEU A 59 -27.36 -11.42 2.59
C LEU A 59 -27.23 -9.90 2.84
N SER A 60 -28.20 -9.28 3.52
CA SER A 60 -28.18 -7.83 3.77
C SER A 60 -26.97 -7.38 4.60
N PRO A 61 -26.64 -8.02 5.75
CA PRO A 61 -25.43 -7.68 6.50
C PRO A 61 -24.12 -7.87 5.70
N VAL A 62 -24.08 -8.83 4.78
CA VAL A 62 -22.92 -9.05 3.90
C VAL A 62 -22.81 -7.91 2.88
N SER A 63 -23.93 -7.50 2.27
CA SER A 63 -23.98 -6.33 1.37
C SER A 63 -23.51 -5.04 2.06
N ASP A 64 -23.93 -4.81 3.31
CA ASP A 64 -23.48 -3.67 4.11
C ASP A 64 -21.96 -3.72 4.36
N SER A 65 -21.43 -4.93 4.61
CA SER A 65 -20.00 -5.15 4.82
C SER A 65 -19.16 -4.82 3.57
N PHE A 66 -19.63 -5.21 2.38
CA PHE A 66 -18.98 -4.85 1.11
C PHE A 66 -19.08 -3.35 0.79
N SER A 67 -20.21 -2.72 1.12
CA SER A 67 -20.37 -1.27 0.98
C SER A 67 -19.36 -0.52 1.85
N MET A 68 -19.18 -0.96 3.10
CA MET A 68 -18.14 -0.41 3.99
C MET A 68 -16.72 -0.70 3.48
N LEU A 69 -16.48 -1.87 2.89
CA LEU A 69 -15.19 -2.21 2.27
C LEU A 69 -14.86 -1.24 1.12
N ASN A 70 -15.81 -0.97 0.22
CA ASN A 70 -15.64 0.00 -0.87
C ASN A 70 -15.28 1.40 -0.34
N GLN A 71 -15.96 1.86 0.71
CA GLN A 71 -15.63 3.14 1.34
C GLN A 71 -14.19 3.16 1.91
N ARG A 72 -13.74 2.06 2.53
CA ARG A 72 -12.37 1.92 3.03
C ARG A 72 -11.33 1.87 1.91
N LEU A 73 -11.64 1.20 0.81
CA LEU A 73 -10.77 1.16 -0.37
C LEU A 73 -10.58 2.55 -0.97
N LYS A 74 -11.65 3.34 -1.10
CA LYS A 74 -11.59 4.74 -1.55
C LYS A 74 -10.71 5.60 -0.64
N LEU A 75 -10.84 5.47 0.68
CA LEU A 75 -9.98 6.18 1.63
C LEU A 75 -8.51 5.73 1.52
N ASN A 76 -8.26 4.43 1.37
CA ASN A 76 -6.91 3.93 1.17
C ASN A 76 -6.30 4.42 -0.16
N HIS A 77 -7.09 4.57 -1.22
CA HIS A 77 -6.61 5.12 -2.50
C HIS A 77 -6.09 6.56 -2.29
N GLN A 78 -6.86 7.40 -1.62
CA GLN A 78 -6.46 8.78 -1.29
C GLN A 78 -5.20 8.82 -0.41
N ARG A 79 -5.08 7.89 0.55
CA ARG A 79 -3.87 7.76 1.38
C ARG A 79 -2.65 7.37 0.55
N ALA A 80 -2.78 6.40 -0.36
CA ALA A 80 -1.70 5.98 -1.24
C ALA A 80 -1.25 7.12 -2.16
N GLU A 81 -2.19 7.90 -2.70
CA GLU A 81 -1.89 9.11 -3.48
C GLU A 81 -1.14 10.16 -2.65
N THR A 82 -1.55 10.38 -1.40
CA THR A 82 -0.88 11.31 -0.49
C THR A 82 0.56 10.87 -0.20
N VAL A 83 0.78 9.57 0.03
CA VAL A 83 2.13 9.01 0.25
C VAL A 83 2.98 9.16 -1.01
N ALA A 84 2.43 8.89 -2.20
CA ALA A 84 3.14 9.05 -3.47
C ALA A 84 3.58 10.51 -3.69
N ARG A 85 2.70 11.48 -3.45
CA ARG A 85 3.02 12.91 -3.54
C ARG A 85 4.11 13.30 -2.53
N ALA A 86 3.95 12.91 -1.27
CA ALA A 86 4.96 13.20 -0.24
C ALA A 86 6.34 12.60 -0.57
N ALA A 87 6.38 11.40 -1.17
CA ALA A 87 7.63 10.79 -1.60
C ALA A 87 8.30 11.57 -2.75
N ILE A 88 7.53 12.12 -3.69
CA ILE A 88 8.05 13.00 -4.75
C ILE A 88 8.60 14.29 -4.16
N ASP A 89 7.84 14.96 -3.29
CA ASP A 89 8.24 16.24 -2.68
C ASP A 89 9.52 16.06 -1.84
N ASN A 90 9.59 14.99 -1.05
CA ASN A 90 10.79 14.67 -0.27
C ASN A 90 11.98 14.34 -1.16
N ARG A 91 11.78 13.72 -2.33
CA ARG A 91 12.86 13.47 -3.28
C ARG A 91 13.47 14.77 -3.79
N GLU A 92 12.67 15.81 -4.03
CA GLU A 92 13.20 17.15 -4.39
C GLU A 92 14.00 17.79 -3.25
N GLN A 93 13.57 17.61 -2.00
CA GLN A 93 14.34 18.09 -0.85
C GLN A 93 15.67 17.33 -0.71
N VAL A 94 15.65 16.02 -0.96
CA VAL A 94 16.85 15.18 -0.93
C VAL A 94 17.85 15.59 -2.02
N THR A 95 17.41 15.90 -3.24
CA THR A 95 18.32 16.40 -4.28
C THR A 95 18.94 17.74 -3.90
N HIS A 96 18.19 18.62 -3.22
CA HIS A 96 18.75 19.85 -2.66
C HIS A 96 19.83 19.56 -1.59
N LEU A 97 19.57 18.60 -0.70
CA LEU A 97 20.56 18.18 0.31
C LEU A 97 21.82 17.57 -0.32
N GLN A 98 21.70 16.82 -1.42
CA GLN A 98 22.85 16.30 -2.17
C GLN A 98 23.74 17.43 -2.69
N GLU A 99 23.14 18.47 -3.28
CA GLU A 99 23.90 19.62 -3.76
C GLU A 99 24.57 20.39 -2.63
N GLN A 100 23.86 20.61 -1.50
CA GLN A 100 24.45 21.24 -0.31
C GLN A 100 25.61 20.43 0.26
N SER A 101 25.50 19.09 0.28
CA SER A 101 26.58 18.20 0.72
C SER A 101 27.80 18.30 -0.21
N ARG A 102 27.59 18.41 -1.51
CA ARG A 102 28.66 18.61 -2.50
C ARG A 102 29.38 19.94 -2.32
N VAL A 103 28.63 21.02 -2.11
CA VAL A 103 29.19 22.35 -1.83
C VAL A 103 29.99 22.34 -0.52
N MET A 104 29.49 21.66 0.52
CA MET A 104 30.21 21.52 1.79
C MET A 104 31.52 20.75 1.63
N ALA A 105 31.52 19.64 0.89
CA ALA A 105 32.74 18.89 0.60
C ALA A 105 33.79 19.75 -0.12
N ALA A 106 33.39 20.48 -1.17
CA ALA A 106 34.28 21.39 -1.88
C ALA A 106 34.83 22.51 -0.99
N GLY A 107 34.02 23.03 -0.06
CA GLY A 107 34.45 24.03 0.92
C GLY A 107 35.51 23.49 1.90
N LEU A 108 35.39 22.23 2.32
CA LEU A 108 36.37 21.61 3.20
C LEU A 108 37.70 21.33 2.49
N ASP A 109 37.66 20.89 1.22
CA ASP A 109 38.86 20.74 0.40
C ASP A 109 39.59 22.07 0.22
N ALA A 110 38.84 23.16 0.00
CA ALA A 110 39.42 24.51 -0.08
C ALA A 110 40.09 24.94 1.24
N LEU A 111 39.44 24.66 2.39
CA LEU A 111 40.00 24.94 3.71
C LEU A 111 41.27 24.14 3.98
N GLU A 112 41.32 22.88 3.58
CA GLU A 112 42.53 22.04 3.68
C GLU A 112 43.70 22.63 2.87
N GLY A 113 43.41 23.17 1.68
CA GLY A 113 44.39 23.91 0.87
C GLY A 113 44.92 25.16 1.58
N VAL A 114 44.03 25.96 2.21
CA VAL A 114 44.42 27.15 2.98
C VAL A 114 45.32 26.78 4.17
N ILE A 115 44.95 25.76 4.92
CA ILE A 115 45.76 25.26 6.06
C ILE A 115 47.13 24.79 5.60
N THR A 116 47.21 24.06 4.49
CA THR A 116 48.49 23.60 3.94
C THR A 116 49.41 24.78 3.60
N HIS A 117 48.85 25.85 3.04
CA HIS A 117 49.60 27.07 2.75
C HIS A 117 50.01 27.83 4.03
N LEU A 118 49.17 27.86 5.06
CA LEU A 118 49.52 28.45 6.36
C LEU A 118 50.67 27.69 7.05
N VAL A 119 50.66 26.35 7.00
CA VAL A 119 51.78 25.53 7.48
C VAL A 119 53.08 25.89 6.76
N SER A 120 53.03 26.02 5.42
CA SER A 120 54.20 26.41 4.63
C SER A 120 54.73 27.79 5.01
N ARG A 121 53.85 28.77 5.25
CA ARG A 121 54.23 30.12 5.66
C ARG A 121 54.83 30.16 7.06
N ALA A 122 54.25 29.43 8.01
CA ALA A 122 54.80 29.33 9.36
C ALA A 122 56.23 28.74 9.34
N SER A 123 56.47 27.71 8.51
CA SER A 123 57.81 27.13 8.32
C SER A 123 58.79 28.08 7.62
N GLU A 124 58.31 28.97 6.76
CA GLU A 124 59.15 30.02 6.17
C GLU A 124 59.54 31.08 7.20
N ILE A 125 58.62 31.48 8.08
CA ILE A 125 58.90 32.38 9.20
C ILE A 125 59.96 31.79 10.12
N ASP A 126 59.83 30.52 10.53
CA ASP A 126 60.83 29.84 11.38
C ASP A 126 62.24 29.94 10.77
N ARG A 127 62.38 29.66 9.47
CA ARG A 127 63.67 29.76 8.78
C ARG A 127 64.26 31.17 8.78
N ILE A 128 63.41 32.19 8.65
CA ILE A 128 63.84 33.60 8.71
C ILE A 128 64.26 33.96 10.15
N VAL A 129 63.49 33.54 11.14
CA VAL A 129 63.76 33.83 12.56
C VAL A 129 65.04 33.16 13.03
N ASP A 130 65.29 31.91 12.61
CA ASP A 130 66.55 31.20 12.85
C ASP A 130 67.75 31.96 12.27
N LEU A 131 67.63 32.45 11.03
CA LEU A 131 68.66 33.26 10.40
C LEU A 131 68.93 34.56 11.17
N ILE A 132 67.89 35.27 11.60
CA ILE A 132 68.03 36.51 12.39
C ILE A 132 68.68 36.22 13.75
N SER A 133 68.28 35.13 14.42
CA SER A 133 68.87 34.68 15.68
C SER A 133 70.37 34.40 15.52
N ASP A 134 70.75 33.74 14.42
CA ASP A 134 72.15 33.50 14.08
C ASP A 134 72.93 34.78 13.79
N ILE A 135 72.34 35.74 13.08
CA ILE A 135 72.93 37.05 12.82
C ILE A 135 73.12 37.81 14.13
N ALA A 136 72.13 37.84 15.01
CA ALA A 136 72.21 38.49 16.32
C ALA A 136 73.32 37.88 17.17
N ARG A 137 73.43 36.55 17.22
CA ARG A 137 74.50 35.82 17.92
C ARG A 137 75.88 36.15 17.37
N LYS A 138 76.05 36.17 16.04
CA LYS A 138 77.33 36.56 15.39
C LYS A 138 77.68 38.02 15.66
N THR A 139 76.70 38.92 15.61
CA THR A 139 76.88 40.35 15.88
C THR A 139 77.28 40.59 17.32
N ASN A 140 76.67 39.87 18.27
CA ASN A 140 77.03 39.89 19.68
C ASN A 140 78.50 39.47 19.90
N LEU A 141 78.94 38.39 19.25
CA LEU A 141 80.33 37.94 19.31
C LEU A 141 81.31 38.95 18.68
N LEU A 142 80.95 39.55 17.54
CA LEU A 142 81.75 40.59 16.90
C LEU A 142 81.89 41.83 17.79
N ALA A 143 80.79 42.28 18.40
CA ALA A 143 80.76 43.42 19.31
C ALA A 143 81.58 43.15 20.58
N LEU A 144 81.54 41.92 21.11
CA LEU A 144 82.37 41.51 22.23
C LEU A 144 83.87 41.57 21.89
N ASN A 145 84.26 41.05 20.74
CA ASN A 145 85.65 41.12 20.27
C ASN A 145 86.11 42.58 20.08
N ALA A 146 85.25 43.43 19.52
CA ALA A 146 85.53 44.85 19.35
C ALA A 146 85.67 45.59 20.70
N ALA A 147 84.84 45.26 21.69
CA ALA A 147 84.93 45.83 23.03
C ALA A 147 86.23 45.43 23.74
N ILE A 148 86.68 44.18 23.57
CA ILE A 148 87.97 43.69 24.09
C ILE A 148 89.13 44.46 23.46
N GLU A 149 89.13 44.62 22.13
CA GLU A 149 90.21 45.33 21.43
C GLU A 149 90.22 46.83 21.75
N ALA A 150 89.05 47.44 21.90
CA ALA A 150 88.91 48.83 22.33
C ALA A 150 89.45 49.05 23.77
N ALA A 151 89.23 48.10 24.68
CA ALA A 151 89.83 48.13 26.02
C ALA A 151 91.36 47.98 25.96
N ARG A 152 91.87 47.18 25.00
CA ARG A 152 93.30 46.95 24.78
C ARG A 152 94.03 48.18 24.25
N ALA A 153 93.36 49.01 23.46
CA ALA A 153 93.88 50.29 22.93
C ALA A 153 93.91 51.43 23.97
N GLY A 154 93.45 51.19 25.21
CA GLY A 154 93.50 52.17 26.30
C GLY A 154 92.70 53.44 26.00
N ASP A 155 93.28 54.61 26.26
CA ASP A 155 92.57 55.90 26.14
C ASP A 155 92.14 56.21 24.70
N THR A 156 92.88 55.74 23.69
CA THR A 156 92.52 55.92 22.27
C THR A 156 91.29 55.09 21.84
N GLY A 157 90.97 54.03 22.58
CA GLY A 157 89.86 53.12 22.30
C GLY A 157 88.53 53.45 22.98
N ARG A 158 88.46 54.45 23.88
CA ARG A 158 87.26 54.76 24.67
C ARG A 158 85.99 54.97 23.83
N GLY A 159 86.09 55.70 22.71
CA GLY A 159 84.95 55.92 21.81
C GLY A 159 84.45 54.64 21.16
N PHE A 160 85.37 53.76 20.72
CA PHE A 160 85.06 52.46 20.15
C PHE A 160 84.45 51.50 21.18
N ALA A 161 84.89 51.56 22.44
CA ALA A 161 84.35 50.74 23.52
C ALA A 161 82.86 51.03 23.77
N VAL A 162 82.46 52.31 23.72
CA VAL A 162 81.04 52.72 23.88
C VAL A 162 80.20 52.19 22.72
N VAL A 163 80.65 52.36 21.48
CA VAL A 163 79.94 51.85 20.30
C VAL A 163 79.83 50.33 20.33
N ALA A 164 80.91 49.61 20.67
CA ALA A 164 80.89 48.16 20.78
C ALA A 164 79.92 47.68 21.87
N GLY A 165 79.82 48.39 23.00
CA GLY A 165 78.82 48.13 24.04
C GLY A 165 77.38 48.29 23.55
N GLU A 166 77.10 49.36 22.79
CA GLU A 166 75.76 49.60 22.24
C GLU A 166 75.37 48.56 21.19
N VAL A 167 76.29 48.18 20.30
CA VAL A 167 76.07 47.10 19.31
C VAL A 167 75.82 45.77 20.00
N ARG A 168 76.54 45.48 21.10
CA ARG A 168 76.33 44.27 21.89
C ARG A 168 74.94 44.24 22.50
N LEU A 169 74.50 45.34 23.12
CA LEU A 169 73.17 45.47 23.70
C LEU A 169 72.06 45.32 22.64
N LEU A 170 72.26 45.89 21.44
CA LEU A 170 71.32 45.76 20.34
C LEU A 170 71.22 44.32 19.84
N ALA A 171 72.34 43.60 19.79
CA ALA A 171 72.37 42.18 19.41
C ALA A 171 71.68 41.30 20.47
N GLU A 172 71.89 41.56 21.76
CA GLU A 172 71.20 40.89 22.87
C GLU A 172 69.67 41.11 22.81
N LYS A 173 69.22 42.36 22.61
CA LYS A 173 67.80 42.70 22.43
C LYS A 173 67.20 42.05 21.19
N THR A 174 67.97 41.97 20.09
CA THR A 174 67.53 41.28 18.87
C THR A 174 67.31 39.80 19.12
N ALA A 175 68.23 39.15 19.85
CA ALA A 175 68.13 37.72 20.21
C ALA A 175 66.94 37.44 21.15
N GLU A 176 66.63 38.37 22.07
CA GLU A 176 65.42 38.30 22.89
C GLU A 176 64.15 38.46 22.06
N ALA A 177 64.08 39.45 21.18
CA ALA A 177 62.95 39.64 20.27
C ALA A 177 62.72 38.41 19.37
N THR A 178 63.77 37.79 18.83
CA THR A 178 63.62 36.56 18.05
C THR A 178 63.08 35.39 18.87
N ARG A 179 63.44 35.28 20.15
CA ARG A 179 62.90 34.21 21.03
C ARG A 179 61.41 34.38 21.26
N GLU A 180 60.92 35.60 21.45
CA GLU A 180 59.48 35.87 21.54
C GLU A 180 58.79 35.54 20.21
N ILE A 181 59.37 35.88 19.06
CA ILE A 181 58.80 35.51 17.75
C ILE A 181 58.71 33.98 17.58
N VAL A 182 59.73 33.21 17.98
CA VAL A 182 59.67 31.73 17.94
C VAL A 182 58.50 31.21 18.77
N LYS A 183 58.30 31.76 19.97
CA LYS A 183 57.20 31.37 20.87
C LYS A 183 55.83 31.65 20.22
N GLU A 184 55.63 32.84 19.66
CA GLU A 184 54.38 33.19 18.97
C GLU A 184 54.16 32.34 17.70
N THR A 185 55.21 32.09 16.92
CA THR A 185 55.12 31.25 15.71
C THR A 185 54.79 29.80 16.07
N SER A 186 55.35 29.29 17.17
CA SER A 186 55.02 27.95 17.70
C SER A 186 53.55 27.86 18.14
N ALA A 187 53.02 28.90 18.78
CA ALA A 187 51.61 28.97 19.15
C ALA A 187 50.71 28.96 17.90
N ILE A 188 51.04 29.76 16.89
CA ILE A 188 50.33 29.77 15.60
C ILE A 188 50.35 28.39 14.93
N GLN A 189 51.49 27.69 14.94
CA GLN A 189 51.59 26.33 14.38
C GLN A 189 50.70 25.33 15.12
N GLN A 190 50.61 25.45 16.45
CA GLN A 190 49.73 24.63 17.25
C GLN A 190 48.26 24.89 16.88
N GLU A 191 47.84 26.14 16.75
CA GLU A 191 46.49 26.51 16.31
C GLU A 191 46.18 25.99 14.89
N ILE A 192 47.14 26.07 13.96
CA ILE A 192 47.01 25.50 12.61
C ILE A 192 46.84 23.98 12.66
N SER A 193 47.59 23.29 13.53
CA SER A 193 47.48 21.84 13.72
C SER A 193 46.09 21.45 14.25
N GLU A 194 45.56 22.21 15.21
CA GLU A 194 44.21 22.00 15.75
C GLU A 194 43.13 22.24 14.68
N ALA A 195 43.27 23.32 13.89
CA ALA A 195 42.39 23.60 12.77
C ALA A 195 42.41 22.48 11.72
N LYS A 196 43.59 21.94 11.40
CA LYS A 196 43.74 20.78 10.50
C LYS A 196 42.99 19.56 11.01
N GLN A 197 43.11 19.25 12.31
CA GLN A 197 42.37 18.14 12.91
C GLN A 197 40.86 18.37 12.87
N ALA A 198 40.40 19.59 13.13
CA ALA A 198 38.98 19.93 13.05
C ALA A 198 38.42 19.73 11.62
N ILE A 199 39.15 20.18 10.60
CA ILE A 199 38.77 19.97 9.19
C ILE A 199 38.74 18.48 8.84
N SER A 200 39.73 17.70 9.28
CA SER A 200 39.75 16.26 9.04
C SER A 200 38.53 15.55 9.64
N ARG A 201 38.14 15.91 10.88
CA ARG A 201 36.90 15.40 11.50
C ARG A 201 35.67 15.85 10.71
N GLN A 202 35.63 17.10 10.28
CA GLN A 202 34.50 17.64 9.50
C GLN A 202 34.36 16.94 8.13
N ASN A 203 35.47 16.55 7.49
CA ASN A 203 35.48 15.76 6.26
C ASN A 203 34.85 14.38 6.47
N GLN A 204 35.17 13.70 7.57
CA GLN A 204 34.54 12.41 7.91
C GLN A 204 33.03 12.55 8.11
N VAL A 205 32.60 13.61 8.81
CA VAL A 205 31.17 13.90 9.02
C VAL A 205 30.49 14.21 7.69
N SER A 206 31.12 15.01 6.82
CA SER A 206 30.58 15.36 5.49
C SER A 206 30.39 14.12 4.60
N SER A 207 31.36 13.20 4.60
CA SER A 207 31.26 11.93 3.88
C SER A 207 30.13 11.04 4.41
N ALA A 208 30.03 10.90 5.74
CA ALA A 208 28.95 10.15 6.37
C ALA A 208 27.57 10.76 6.07
N PHE A 209 27.48 12.09 6.05
CA PHE A 209 26.26 12.81 5.69
C PHE A 209 25.84 12.53 4.25
N GLY A 210 26.77 12.55 3.29
CA GLY A 210 26.49 12.14 1.90
C GLY A 210 25.88 10.74 1.81
N ALA A 211 26.46 9.76 2.51
CA ALA A 211 25.94 8.38 2.53
C ALA A 211 24.57 8.24 3.20
N VAL A 212 24.17 9.16 4.09
CA VAL A 212 22.82 9.20 4.65
C VAL A 212 21.84 9.80 3.64
N ILE A 213 22.25 10.83 2.91
CA ILE A 213 21.42 11.44 1.87
C ILE A 213 21.11 10.42 0.76
N ASP A 214 22.11 9.66 0.30
CA ASP A 214 21.90 8.64 -0.75
C ASP A 214 20.93 7.54 -0.30
N ARG A 215 21.07 7.04 0.94
CA ARG A 215 20.11 6.08 1.52
C ARG A 215 18.71 6.67 1.65
N THR A 216 18.61 7.96 1.95
CA THR A 216 17.32 8.65 2.03
C THR A 216 16.68 8.77 0.65
N ALA A 217 17.48 9.03 -0.39
CA ALA A 217 17.01 9.07 -1.79
C ALA A 217 16.44 7.71 -2.23
N GLU A 218 17.16 6.63 -1.94
CA GLU A 218 16.70 5.26 -2.22
C GLU A 218 15.41 4.93 -1.47
N ALA A 219 15.31 5.30 -0.19
CA ALA A 219 14.10 5.10 0.61
C ALA A 219 12.88 5.86 0.02
N MET A 220 13.07 7.11 -0.44
CA MET A 220 11.99 7.86 -1.09
C MET A 220 11.55 7.23 -2.41
N ALA A 221 12.50 6.73 -3.22
CA ALA A 221 12.17 5.99 -4.44
C ALA A 221 11.39 4.70 -4.14
N GLY A 222 11.80 3.96 -3.11
CA GLY A 222 11.08 2.78 -2.63
C GLY A 222 9.66 3.11 -2.15
N MET A 223 9.49 4.16 -1.33
CA MET A 223 8.18 4.62 -0.87
C MET A 223 7.25 5.00 -2.03
N TYR A 224 7.77 5.64 -3.06
CA TYR A 224 6.99 5.97 -4.25
C TYR A 224 6.54 4.70 -5.00
N GLY A 225 7.44 3.73 -5.18
CA GLY A 225 7.12 2.44 -5.80
C GLY A 225 6.05 1.65 -5.03
N GLU A 226 6.16 1.58 -3.71
CA GLU A 226 5.18 0.95 -2.83
C GLU A 226 3.82 1.66 -2.89
N ALA A 227 3.80 2.99 -2.95
CA ALA A 227 2.56 3.74 -3.09
C ALA A 227 1.87 3.47 -4.44
N GLN A 228 2.63 3.33 -5.53
CA GLN A 228 2.08 2.93 -6.84
C GLN A 228 1.56 1.50 -6.84
N GLN A 229 2.26 0.56 -6.19
CA GLN A 229 1.78 -0.81 -6.03
C GLN A 229 0.47 -0.84 -5.25
N MET A 230 0.41 -0.11 -4.14
CA MET A 230 -0.78 0.01 -3.31
C MET A 230 -1.98 0.56 -4.10
N GLN A 231 -1.78 1.57 -4.95
CA GLN A 231 -2.84 2.09 -5.82
C GLN A 231 -3.39 0.99 -6.74
N ARG A 232 -2.51 0.22 -7.40
CA ARG A 232 -2.92 -0.91 -8.26
C ARG A 232 -3.72 -1.96 -7.50
N ASP A 233 -3.24 -2.36 -6.32
CA ASP A 233 -3.89 -3.38 -5.49
C ASP A 233 -5.27 -2.90 -4.97
N ILE A 234 -5.38 -1.60 -4.66
CA ILE A 234 -6.65 -0.99 -4.25
C ILE A 234 -7.64 -0.95 -5.41
N ASP A 235 -7.21 -0.54 -6.60
CA ASP A 235 -8.07 -0.49 -7.78
C ASP A 235 -8.59 -1.90 -8.15
N GLN A 236 -7.70 -2.89 -8.04
CA GLN A 236 -8.04 -4.30 -8.21
C GLN A 236 -9.08 -4.78 -7.18
N SER A 237 -8.84 -4.47 -5.90
CA SER A 237 -9.74 -4.80 -4.80
C SER A 237 -11.10 -4.10 -4.92
N HIS A 238 -11.10 -2.86 -5.41
CA HIS A 238 -12.32 -2.06 -5.59
C HIS A 238 -13.18 -2.63 -6.71
N LEU A 239 -12.58 -3.08 -7.82
CA LEU A 239 -13.28 -3.78 -8.88
C LEU A 239 -13.94 -5.07 -8.36
N LEU A 240 -13.18 -5.91 -7.64
CA LEU A 240 -13.69 -7.16 -7.08
C LEU A 240 -14.83 -6.91 -6.08
N SER A 241 -14.63 -5.98 -5.16
CA SER A 241 -15.63 -5.64 -4.14
C SER A 241 -16.92 -5.08 -4.74
N ASN A 242 -16.83 -4.22 -5.76
CA ASN A 242 -18.00 -3.76 -6.52
C ASN A 242 -18.77 -4.91 -7.17
N VAL A 243 -18.04 -5.83 -7.80
CA VAL A 243 -18.65 -7.02 -8.41
C VAL A 243 -19.36 -7.90 -7.38
N GLU A 244 -18.73 -8.18 -6.24
CA GLU A 244 -19.36 -9.02 -5.21
C GLU A 244 -20.58 -8.35 -4.57
N LEU A 245 -20.53 -7.02 -4.40
CA LEU A 245 -21.69 -6.25 -3.95
C LEU A 245 -22.85 -6.35 -4.96
N ALA A 246 -22.55 -6.22 -6.25
CA ALA A 246 -23.49 -6.43 -7.34
C ALA A 246 -24.11 -7.84 -7.29
N ASN A 247 -23.30 -8.88 -7.07
CA ASN A 247 -23.78 -10.25 -6.96
C ASN A 247 -24.75 -10.43 -5.78
N LEU A 248 -24.42 -9.89 -4.60
CA LEU A 248 -25.27 -9.97 -3.42
C LEU A 248 -26.62 -9.29 -3.60
N GLN A 249 -26.66 -8.20 -4.38
CA GLN A 249 -27.90 -7.49 -4.71
C GLN A 249 -28.80 -8.33 -5.62
N GLU A 250 -28.23 -8.96 -6.65
CA GLU A 250 -28.97 -9.91 -7.50
C GLU A 250 -29.52 -11.09 -6.69
N LEU A 251 -28.73 -11.65 -5.76
CA LEU A 251 -29.22 -12.69 -4.85
C LEU A 251 -30.37 -12.19 -3.96
N THR A 252 -30.27 -10.95 -3.46
CA THR A 252 -31.32 -10.35 -2.62
C THR A 252 -32.62 -10.15 -3.40
N LEU A 253 -32.53 -9.70 -4.66
CA LEU A 253 -33.67 -9.57 -5.57
C LEU A 253 -34.38 -10.92 -5.75
N LYS A 254 -33.60 -11.98 -6.03
CA LYS A 254 -34.15 -13.33 -6.20
C LYS A 254 -34.82 -13.84 -4.95
N VAL A 255 -34.19 -13.68 -3.77
CA VAL A 255 -34.79 -14.05 -2.48
C VAL A 255 -36.11 -13.32 -2.28
N ALA A 256 -36.22 -12.03 -2.64
CA ALA A 256 -37.47 -11.29 -2.55
C ALA A 256 -38.57 -11.85 -3.48
N VAL A 257 -38.21 -12.24 -4.72
CA VAL A 257 -39.15 -12.91 -5.65
C VAL A 257 -39.62 -14.24 -5.06
N TYR A 258 -38.70 -15.09 -4.57
CA TYR A 258 -39.04 -16.36 -3.94
C TYR A 258 -39.91 -16.18 -2.68
N ASP A 259 -39.59 -15.21 -1.83
CA ASP A 259 -40.39 -14.88 -0.64
C ASP A 259 -41.82 -14.55 -1.05
N ARG A 260 -41.98 -13.69 -2.07
CA ARG A 260 -43.31 -13.26 -2.53
C ARG A 260 -44.15 -14.40 -3.13
N LEU A 261 -43.51 -15.35 -3.81
CA LEU A 261 -44.17 -16.50 -4.44
C LEU A 261 -44.51 -17.61 -3.42
N LEU A 262 -43.66 -17.81 -2.41
CA LEU A 262 -43.84 -18.88 -1.41
C LEU A 262 -44.65 -18.43 -0.19
N ASN A 263 -44.77 -17.12 0.05
CA ASN A 263 -45.52 -16.56 1.17
C ASN A 263 -47.03 -16.47 0.88
N PRO A 264 -47.88 -17.23 1.60
CA PRO A 264 -49.33 -17.22 1.42
C PRO A 264 -50.00 -15.92 1.93
N LYS A 265 -49.31 -15.11 2.74
CA LYS A 265 -49.81 -13.85 3.30
C LYS A 265 -48.72 -12.78 3.16
N PRO A 266 -48.49 -12.28 1.93
CA PRO A 266 -47.54 -11.20 1.70
C PRO A 266 -47.97 -9.94 2.45
N HIS A 267 -47.02 -9.27 3.10
CA HIS A 267 -47.31 -8.04 3.87
C HIS A 267 -47.57 -6.81 2.98
N SER A 268 -47.01 -6.79 1.75
CA SER A 268 -47.17 -5.70 0.77
C SER A 268 -47.04 -6.23 -0.68
N PRO A 269 -47.61 -5.54 -1.69
CA PRO A 269 -47.28 -5.82 -3.10
C PRO A 269 -45.80 -5.54 -3.35
N LEU A 270 -45.08 -6.52 -3.92
CA LEU A 270 -43.69 -6.38 -4.34
C LEU A 270 -43.69 -5.91 -5.80
N THR A 271 -43.11 -4.75 -6.07
CA THR A 271 -42.77 -4.31 -7.42
C THR A 271 -41.26 -4.32 -7.52
N LEU A 272 -40.72 -5.05 -8.49
CA LEU A 272 -39.27 -5.06 -8.68
C LEU A 272 -38.85 -3.71 -9.30
N PRO A 273 -37.71 -3.15 -8.86
CA PRO A 273 -37.15 -1.97 -9.52
C PRO A 273 -36.79 -2.29 -10.97
N ASP A 274 -36.78 -1.27 -11.81
CA ASP A 274 -36.24 -1.36 -13.18
C ASP A 274 -34.74 -1.73 -13.15
N GLU A 275 -34.21 -2.35 -14.22
CA GLU A 275 -32.80 -2.74 -14.29
C GLU A 275 -31.84 -1.55 -14.21
N THR A 276 -32.31 -0.32 -14.45
CA THR A 276 -31.50 0.90 -14.25
C THR A 276 -31.57 1.44 -12.83
N GLN A 277 -32.61 1.06 -12.08
CA GLN A 277 -32.90 1.56 -10.74
C GLN A 277 -32.32 0.67 -9.64
N CYS A 278 -32.03 -0.60 -9.94
CA CYS A 278 -31.32 -1.48 -9.02
C CYS A 278 -29.86 -1.03 -8.82
N LEU A 279 -29.25 -1.40 -7.70
CA LEU A 279 -27.88 -0.98 -7.39
C LEU A 279 -26.84 -1.55 -8.38
N PHE A 280 -27.04 -2.77 -8.90
CA PHE A 280 -26.24 -3.31 -10.01
C PHE A 280 -26.36 -2.42 -11.25
N GLY A 281 -27.57 -2.00 -11.59
CA GLY A 281 -27.88 -1.08 -12.68
C GLY A 281 -27.21 0.27 -12.51
N GLN A 282 -27.37 0.89 -11.34
CA GLN A 282 -26.76 2.17 -11.01
C GLN A 282 -25.23 2.12 -11.13
N TRP A 283 -24.62 1.01 -10.72
CA TRP A 283 -23.20 0.75 -10.96
C TRP A 283 -22.92 0.60 -12.46
N TYR A 284 -23.61 -0.30 -13.16
CA TYR A 284 -23.39 -0.58 -14.59
C TYR A 284 -23.50 0.70 -15.46
N TYR A 285 -24.51 1.53 -15.20
CA TYR A 285 -24.78 2.78 -15.93
C TYR A 285 -24.06 4.01 -15.35
N GLY A 286 -23.38 3.88 -14.22
CA GLY A 286 -22.71 4.97 -13.53
C GLY A 286 -21.57 5.59 -14.33
N GLU A 287 -21.27 6.88 -14.05
CA GLU A 287 -20.23 7.63 -14.77
C GLU A 287 -18.85 6.96 -14.67
N GLU A 288 -18.55 6.35 -13.53
CA GLU A 288 -17.32 5.60 -13.23
C GLU A 288 -17.07 4.40 -14.16
N ASN A 289 -18.12 3.86 -14.80
CA ASN A 289 -18.03 2.71 -15.69
C ASN A 289 -18.26 3.06 -17.18
N GLN A 290 -18.40 4.33 -17.56
CA GLN A 290 -18.61 4.73 -18.96
C GLN A 290 -17.49 4.27 -19.91
N THR A 291 -16.24 4.27 -19.44
CA THR A 291 -15.10 3.73 -20.21
C THR A 291 -15.23 2.22 -20.39
N GLN A 292 -15.70 1.53 -19.35
CA GLN A 292 -15.89 0.08 -19.33
C GLN A 292 -17.08 -0.36 -20.18
N GLN A 293 -18.12 0.46 -20.32
CA GLN A 293 -19.22 0.21 -21.26
C GLN A 293 -18.77 0.16 -22.73
N ARG A 294 -17.54 0.58 -23.07
CA ARG A 294 -16.97 0.36 -24.41
C ARG A 294 -16.48 -1.07 -24.62
N ASP A 295 -16.21 -1.80 -23.55
CA ASP A 295 -15.81 -3.21 -23.57
C ASP A 295 -16.99 -4.08 -24.03
N ALA A 296 -16.73 -4.97 -24.99
CA ALA A 296 -17.75 -5.86 -25.52
C ALA A 296 -18.19 -6.89 -24.48
N ASP A 297 -17.29 -7.38 -23.64
CA ASP A 297 -17.61 -8.34 -22.59
C ASP A 297 -18.39 -7.69 -21.45
N PHE A 298 -18.12 -6.40 -21.16
CA PHE A 298 -18.90 -5.66 -20.17
C PHE A 298 -20.36 -5.48 -20.63
N ARG A 299 -20.57 -5.13 -21.91
CA ARG A 299 -21.91 -4.94 -22.48
C ARG A 299 -22.75 -6.21 -22.57
N ARG A 300 -22.11 -7.39 -22.62
CA ARG A 300 -22.83 -8.68 -22.68
C ARG A 300 -23.66 -8.97 -21.43
N MET A 301 -23.45 -8.23 -20.34
CA MET A 301 -24.22 -8.36 -19.10
C MET A 301 -25.61 -7.71 -19.18
N GLU A 302 -25.80 -6.70 -20.04
CA GLU A 302 -26.97 -5.83 -20.03
C GLU A 302 -28.27 -6.58 -20.30
N GLU A 303 -28.30 -7.35 -21.40
CA GLU A 303 -29.50 -8.07 -21.81
C GLU A 303 -29.86 -9.20 -20.83
N PRO A 304 -28.92 -10.06 -20.38
CA PRO A 304 -29.19 -10.98 -19.28
C PRO A 304 -29.71 -10.31 -18.00
N HIS A 305 -29.15 -9.15 -17.60
CA HIS A 305 -29.59 -8.43 -16.41
C HIS A 305 -31.02 -7.89 -16.56
N ARG A 306 -31.35 -7.25 -17.69
CA ARG A 306 -32.73 -6.84 -18.02
C ARG A 306 -33.72 -8.02 -17.99
N ARG A 307 -33.27 -9.19 -18.47
CA ARG A 307 -34.07 -10.44 -18.42
C ARG A 307 -34.32 -10.94 -17.00
N VAL A 308 -33.40 -10.73 -16.04
CA VAL A 308 -33.64 -11.06 -14.62
C VAL A 308 -34.85 -10.27 -14.10
N HIS A 309 -34.83 -8.95 -14.27
CA HIS A 309 -35.89 -8.07 -13.78
C HIS A 309 -37.24 -8.34 -14.45
N SER A 310 -37.26 -8.38 -15.79
CA SER A 310 -38.50 -8.61 -16.55
C SER A 310 -39.11 -9.99 -16.30
N SER A 311 -38.30 -11.05 -16.21
CA SER A 311 -38.80 -12.41 -15.91
C SER A 311 -39.26 -12.52 -14.45
N GLY A 312 -38.55 -11.90 -13.51
CA GLY A 312 -38.97 -11.83 -12.11
C GLY A 312 -40.33 -11.15 -11.94
N GLN A 313 -40.53 -10.00 -12.59
CA GLN A 313 -41.79 -9.26 -12.56
C GLN A 313 -42.92 -10.08 -13.21
N ALA A 314 -42.66 -10.69 -14.37
CA ALA A 314 -43.64 -11.56 -15.05
C ALA A 314 -44.03 -12.77 -14.20
N ALA A 315 -43.10 -13.34 -13.42
CA ALA A 315 -43.39 -14.42 -12.49
C ALA A 315 -44.36 -14.00 -11.38
N LEU A 316 -44.14 -12.81 -10.79
CA LEU A 316 -45.02 -12.25 -9.76
C LEU A 316 -46.43 -12.00 -10.28
N GLU A 317 -46.55 -11.47 -11.51
CA GLU A 317 -47.82 -11.19 -12.16
C GLU A 317 -48.59 -12.46 -12.54
N ALA A 318 -47.91 -13.46 -13.12
CA ALA A 318 -48.51 -14.76 -13.44
C ALA A 318 -49.01 -15.47 -12.16
N HIS A 319 -48.22 -15.44 -11.09
CA HIS A 319 -48.64 -15.97 -9.80
C HIS A 319 -49.85 -15.24 -9.22
N ALA A 320 -49.90 -13.90 -9.35
CA ALA A 320 -51.06 -13.11 -8.92
C ALA A 320 -52.35 -13.44 -9.70
N ARG A 321 -52.23 -13.88 -10.97
CA ARG A 321 -53.35 -14.40 -11.78
C ARG A 321 -53.69 -15.87 -11.53
N GLY A 322 -52.91 -16.58 -10.71
CA GLY A 322 -53.09 -18.01 -10.44
C GLY A 322 -52.48 -18.94 -11.50
N GLU A 323 -51.70 -18.39 -12.44
CA GLU A 323 -51.04 -19.13 -13.53
C GLU A 323 -49.73 -19.76 -13.03
N LEU A 324 -49.83 -20.81 -12.20
CA LEU A 324 -48.68 -21.39 -11.48
C LEU A 324 -47.58 -21.93 -12.40
N GLU A 325 -47.96 -22.57 -13.52
CA GLU A 325 -47.01 -23.13 -14.49
C GLU A 325 -46.22 -22.02 -15.20
N GLU A 326 -46.90 -20.93 -15.57
CA GLU A 326 -46.27 -19.77 -16.19
C GLU A 326 -45.36 -19.04 -15.19
N ALA A 327 -45.80 -18.87 -13.93
CA ALA A 327 -44.96 -18.29 -12.89
C ALA A 327 -43.66 -19.08 -12.70
N LEU A 328 -43.74 -20.42 -12.66
CA LEU A 328 -42.57 -21.28 -12.54
C LEU A 328 -41.64 -21.18 -13.76
N ARG A 329 -42.20 -21.11 -14.97
CA ARG A 329 -41.44 -20.91 -16.22
C ARG A 329 -40.69 -19.57 -16.22
N GLN A 330 -41.31 -18.52 -15.69
CA GLN A 330 -40.70 -17.18 -15.58
C GLN A 330 -39.59 -17.14 -14.52
N VAL A 331 -39.78 -17.81 -13.37
CA VAL A 331 -38.70 -17.99 -12.38
C VAL A 331 -37.51 -18.74 -12.99
N GLY A 332 -37.74 -19.79 -13.77
CA GLY A 332 -36.67 -20.51 -14.47
C GLY A 332 -35.87 -19.61 -15.43
N GLN A 333 -36.56 -18.74 -16.18
CA GLN A 333 -35.90 -17.76 -17.06
C GLN A 333 -35.10 -16.71 -16.29
N MET A 334 -35.60 -16.25 -15.15
CA MET A 334 -34.87 -15.34 -14.26
C MET A 334 -33.57 -15.99 -13.77
N GLU A 335 -33.62 -17.25 -13.34
CA GLU A 335 -32.45 -18.01 -12.87
C GLU A 335 -31.39 -18.20 -13.98
N GLU A 336 -31.81 -18.59 -15.18
CA GLU A 336 -30.92 -18.75 -16.33
C GLU A 336 -30.28 -17.43 -16.75
N ALA A 337 -31.04 -16.35 -16.75
CA ALA A 337 -30.57 -15.02 -17.07
C ALA A 337 -29.53 -14.53 -16.04
N ASN A 338 -29.81 -14.70 -14.75
CA ASN A 338 -28.86 -14.38 -13.68
C ASN A 338 -27.57 -15.22 -13.80
N ALA A 339 -27.68 -16.52 -14.09
CA ALA A 339 -26.51 -17.36 -14.31
C ALA A 339 -25.64 -16.88 -15.49
N ALA A 340 -26.25 -16.28 -16.52
CA ALA A 340 -25.52 -15.66 -17.62
C ALA A 340 -24.83 -14.34 -17.21
N VAL A 341 -25.46 -13.50 -16.38
CA VAL A 341 -24.81 -12.33 -15.77
C VAL A 341 -23.57 -12.76 -14.99
N MET A 342 -23.72 -13.71 -14.06
CA MET A 342 -22.63 -14.19 -13.20
C MET A 342 -21.44 -14.77 -13.98
N ARG A 343 -21.70 -15.53 -15.05
CA ARG A 343 -20.64 -16.05 -15.94
C ARG A 343 -19.86 -14.92 -16.62
N THR A 344 -20.56 -13.89 -17.07
CA THR A 344 -19.95 -12.74 -17.76
C THR A 344 -19.12 -11.90 -16.80
N VAL A 345 -19.66 -11.60 -15.62
CA VAL A 345 -18.97 -10.94 -14.50
C VAL A 345 -17.68 -11.69 -14.12
N LYS A 346 -17.75 -13.02 -13.97
CA LYS A 346 -16.57 -13.86 -13.67
C LYS A 346 -15.52 -13.79 -14.78
N GLY A 347 -15.94 -13.80 -16.05
CA GLY A 347 -15.04 -13.65 -17.20
C GLY A 347 -14.29 -12.31 -17.18
N LEU A 348 -15.00 -11.21 -16.88
CA LEU A 348 -14.43 -9.87 -16.77
C LEU A 348 -13.36 -9.81 -15.66
N LEU A 349 -13.63 -10.38 -14.49
CA LEU A 349 -12.64 -10.47 -13.41
C LEU A 349 -11.39 -11.23 -13.87
N HIS A 350 -11.52 -12.39 -14.51
CA HIS A 350 -10.34 -13.14 -14.94
C HIS A 350 -9.50 -12.39 -15.99
N SER A 351 -10.14 -11.64 -16.89
CA SER A 351 -9.44 -10.85 -17.90
C SER A 351 -8.71 -9.62 -17.35
N ARG A 352 -9.16 -9.09 -16.20
CA ARG A 352 -8.66 -7.83 -15.62
C ARG A 352 -7.72 -8.05 -14.43
N LEU A 353 -7.74 -9.24 -13.83
CA LEU A 353 -6.86 -9.64 -12.72
C LEU A 353 -5.65 -10.46 -13.18
N ALA A 354 -5.63 -10.89 -14.45
CA ALA A 354 -4.50 -11.55 -15.11
C ALA A 354 -3.63 -10.52 -15.82
#